data_AF-A2F726-F1
#
_entry.id   AF-A2F726-F1
#
_cell.length_a   1.000
_cell.length_b   1.000
_cell.length_c   1.000
_cell.angle_alpha   90.00
_cell.angle_beta   90.00
_cell.angle_gamma   90.00
#
_symmetry.space_group_name_H-M   'P 1'
#
loop_
_entity.id
_entity.type
_entity.pdbx_description
1 polymer ?
#
loop_
_entity_poly.entity_id
_entity_poly.type
_entity_poly.pdbx_seq_one_letter_code
_entity_poly.pdbx_strand_id
1 'polypeptide(L)'
;MFEQSDQSSTLTIKNSYVDSNSTTGPGSVKFNNLTDNYKFNDFTHIYNDNCFCEPEKINPNWVKYFGNAPKIEKIQNRASIYDKTCSNNYYIFNCYFENCKAKGAIYIESDKEIVTFAEETVFNHCSSTSYGGSLHYGCTKEGQFVQQRTCYYKSISENEMAFIHFVKSSSSSKNYAIEVSVINCGENEGKGSGTLGIGSGDIHFDNNNITNNKCRLYSSIHIQLDGSSGTYNFSNFRENNQTGSISLYFHYLTRKQTHTVSYCNVIENKCGKDNEQVLFYILCTTNVDHCIFLNNIAKYMFQKYAEDSTLTISESYVESNSTKGSESVIFNNLRDNYDFNNNFSHFHTENCYLQPENQITFKITNHRSFNLKVHRRR
;
A
#
# COMPACT_ATOMS: atom_id res chain seq x y z
N MET A 1 33.76 -62.47 10.16
CA MET A 1 33.80 -63.88 9.73
C MET A 1 32.35 -64.33 9.70
N PHE A 2 31.79 -64.55 8.49
CA PHE A 2 30.52 -65.21 8.11
C PHE A 2 29.31 -65.16 9.08
N GLU A 3 28.23 -64.43 8.75
CA GLU A 3 27.01 -64.86 7.98
C GLU A 3 25.94 -65.50 8.90
N GLN A 4 24.61 -65.45 8.67
CA GLN A 4 23.74 -65.18 7.50
C GLN A 4 22.46 -64.40 7.97
N SER A 5 21.94 -63.43 7.21
CA SER A 5 20.71 -63.47 6.36
C SER A 5 19.37 -63.39 7.13
N ASP A 6 18.23 -62.86 6.66
CA ASP A 6 17.67 -62.38 5.38
C ASP A 6 16.63 -61.24 5.71
N GLN A 7 15.97 -60.45 4.84
CA GLN A 7 15.91 -60.24 3.37
C GLN A 7 15.48 -58.74 3.15
N SER A 8 15.92 -58.02 2.11
CA SER A 8 15.27 -57.80 0.78
C SER A 8 13.97 -56.95 0.81
N SER A 9 13.70 -55.99 -0.10
CA SER A 9 14.29 -55.71 -1.43
C SER A 9 14.37 -54.21 -1.80
N THR A 10 15.30 -53.89 -2.70
CA THR A 10 15.40 -52.61 -3.44
C THR A 10 15.18 -52.87 -4.93
N LEU A 11 14.64 -51.93 -5.70
CA LEU A 11 14.99 -51.85 -7.14
C LEU A 11 14.98 -50.40 -7.67
N THR A 12 15.76 -50.20 -8.73
CA THR A 12 16.42 -48.92 -9.07
C THR A 12 16.27 -48.62 -10.56
N ILE A 13 15.91 -47.36 -10.88
CA ILE A 13 16.20 -46.55 -12.10
C ILE A 13 16.08 -47.20 -13.49
N LYS A 14 15.42 -46.48 -14.42
CA LYS A 14 15.96 -46.31 -15.79
C LYS A 14 15.53 -44.98 -16.43
N ASN A 15 16.52 -44.12 -16.70
CA ASN A 15 16.41 -43.06 -17.71
C ASN A 15 16.56 -43.69 -19.11
N SER A 16 15.87 -43.16 -20.10
CA SER A 16 16.19 -43.38 -21.51
C SER A 16 15.92 -42.12 -22.32
N TYR A 17 16.97 -41.61 -22.94
CA TYR A 17 16.98 -40.45 -23.84
C TYR A 17 16.82 -40.96 -25.28
N VAL A 18 15.86 -40.45 -26.05
CA VAL A 18 15.78 -40.63 -27.52
C VAL A 18 15.28 -39.32 -28.13
N ASP A 19 15.83 -38.97 -29.29
CA ASP A 19 15.74 -37.67 -29.93
C ASP A 19 14.89 -37.72 -31.23
N SER A 20 14.60 -36.55 -31.78
CA SER A 20 14.17 -36.24 -33.16
C SER A 20 12.71 -36.47 -33.62
N ASN A 21 12.13 -35.36 -34.10
CA ASN A 21 11.25 -35.18 -35.27
C ASN A 21 10.15 -36.20 -35.62
N SER A 22 8.89 -35.78 -35.43
CA SER A 22 7.77 -36.22 -36.28
C SER A 22 6.68 -35.13 -36.38
N THR A 23 6.46 -34.64 -37.61
CA THR A 23 5.31 -33.80 -37.97
C THR A 23 4.18 -34.66 -38.54
N THR A 24 2.97 -34.64 -37.98
CA THR A 24 1.68 -34.72 -38.73
C THR A 24 0.45 -34.69 -37.81
N GLY A 25 -0.58 -33.92 -38.21
CA GLY A 25 -1.99 -34.33 -38.04
C GLY A 25 -2.71 -33.90 -36.74
N PRO A 26 -3.99 -33.46 -36.81
CA PRO A 26 -4.69 -32.86 -35.67
C PRO A 26 -5.46 -33.88 -34.82
N GLY A 27 -5.12 -33.98 -33.54
CA GLY A 27 -5.93 -34.65 -32.51
C GLY A 27 -6.89 -33.69 -31.83
N SER A 28 -8.19 -33.81 -32.08
CA SER A 28 -9.22 -32.96 -31.47
C SER A 28 -9.50 -33.35 -30.02
N VAL A 29 -9.18 -32.47 -29.07
CA VAL A 29 -9.60 -32.61 -27.67
C VAL A 29 -11.03 -32.10 -27.52
N LYS A 30 -11.96 -33.03 -27.25
CA LYS A 30 -13.34 -32.68 -26.90
C LYS A 30 -13.38 -32.19 -25.44
N PHE A 31 -13.73 -30.92 -25.24
CA PHE A 31 -14.22 -30.46 -23.94
C PHE A 31 -15.74 -30.71 -23.86
N ASN A 32 -16.19 -31.34 -22.77
CA ASN A 32 -17.60 -31.57 -22.53
C ASN A 32 -18.30 -30.29 -22.05
N ASN A 33 -19.55 -30.12 -22.48
CA ASN A 33 -20.39 -28.97 -22.14
C ASN A 33 -20.59 -28.82 -20.63
N LEU A 34 -20.35 -27.60 -20.12
CA LEU A 34 -21.12 -27.01 -19.03
C LEU A 34 -21.76 -25.72 -19.56
N THR A 35 -22.94 -25.88 -20.15
CA THR A 35 -23.79 -24.77 -20.61
C THR A 35 -24.71 -24.32 -19.47
N ASP A 36 -24.25 -23.39 -18.64
CA ASP A 36 -25.15 -22.62 -17.79
C ASP A 36 -25.52 -21.30 -18.46
N ASN A 37 -26.77 -21.22 -18.90
CA ASN A 37 -27.32 -20.05 -19.58
C ASN A 37 -27.76 -19.01 -18.55
N TYR A 38 -26.99 -17.94 -18.39
CA TYR A 38 -27.55 -16.66 -17.90
C TYR A 38 -27.59 -15.65 -19.04
N LYS A 39 -28.78 -15.52 -19.64
CA LYS A 39 -29.10 -14.40 -20.53
C LYS A 39 -29.12 -13.13 -19.70
N PHE A 40 -28.24 -12.19 -20.01
CA PHE A 40 -28.44 -10.79 -19.62
C PHE A 40 -29.68 -10.28 -20.35
N ASN A 41 -30.70 -9.88 -19.59
CA ASN A 41 -31.81 -9.11 -20.14
C ASN A 41 -31.37 -7.65 -20.25
N ASP A 42 -31.57 -7.04 -21.42
CA ASP A 42 -31.43 -5.61 -21.63
C ASP A 42 -32.36 -4.85 -20.67
N PHE A 43 -31.77 -4.03 -19.79
CA PHE A 43 -32.50 -2.97 -19.08
C PHE A 43 -32.30 -1.64 -19.80
N THR A 44 -32.92 -1.52 -20.96
CA THR A 44 -33.22 -0.21 -21.57
C THR A 44 -34.45 0.38 -20.90
N HIS A 45 -34.27 1.23 -19.88
CA HIS A 45 -35.38 2.04 -19.36
C HIS A 45 -34.99 3.48 -19.01
N ILE A 46 -35.41 4.38 -19.92
CA ILE A 46 -36.09 5.66 -19.68
C ILE A 46 -35.45 6.58 -18.62
N TYR A 47 -34.77 7.63 -19.10
CA TYR A 47 -34.63 8.89 -18.37
C TYR A 47 -36.00 9.48 -18.07
N ASN A 48 -36.23 9.87 -16.82
CA ASN A 48 -37.36 10.68 -16.42
C ASN A 48 -36.80 11.91 -15.69
N ASP A 49 -36.76 13.04 -16.39
CA ASP A 49 -36.15 14.27 -15.87
C ASP A 49 -37.00 14.85 -14.73
N ASN A 50 -36.56 14.64 -13.49
CA ASN A 50 -36.93 15.43 -12.30
C ASN A 50 -35.99 15.09 -11.12
N CYS A 51 -34.74 15.55 -11.20
CA CYS A 51 -33.80 15.46 -10.09
C CYS A 51 -34.20 16.43 -8.96
N PHE A 52 -34.90 15.90 -7.96
CA PHE A 52 -34.87 16.50 -6.62
C PHE A 52 -33.46 16.29 -6.04
N CYS A 53 -32.67 17.35 -5.98
CA CYS A 53 -31.42 17.33 -5.21
C CYS A 53 -31.77 17.29 -3.72
N GLU A 54 -31.64 16.13 -3.08
CA GLU A 54 -31.52 16.10 -1.62
C GLU A 54 -30.29 16.92 -1.20
N PRO A 55 -30.35 17.65 -0.07
CA PRO A 55 -29.20 18.41 0.40
C PRO A 55 -28.01 17.47 0.67
N GLU A 56 -26.85 17.79 0.11
CA GLU A 56 -25.63 17.01 0.29
C GLU A 56 -25.39 16.73 1.77
N LYS A 57 -25.37 15.44 2.15
CA LYS A 57 -24.91 15.05 3.47
C LYS A 57 -23.43 15.36 3.57
N ILE A 58 -23.11 16.45 4.27
CA ILE A 58 -21.74 16.83 4.62
C ILE A 58 -21.04 15.61 5.24
N ASN A 59 -20.05 15.07 4.54
CA ASN A 59 -19.25 13.98 5.07
C ASN A 59 -18.31 14.53 6.17
N PRO A 60 -18.39 14.02 7.42
CA PRO A 60 -17.62 14.56 8.54
C PRO A 60 -16.11 14.38 8.36
N ASN A 61 -15.66 13.34 7.65
CA ASN A 61 -14.24 13.06 7.46
C ASN A 61 -13.62 14.03 6.44
N TRP A 62 -14.34 14.44 5.39
CA TRP A 62 -13.90 15.54 4.51
C TRP A 62 -13.68 16.83 5.30
N VAL A 63 -14.68 17.22 6.11
CA VAL A 63 -14.63 18.48 6.89
C VAL A 63 -13.50 18.47 7.91
N LYS A 64 -13.20 17.31 8.52
CA LYS A 64 -12.05 17.14 9.43
C LYS A 64 -10.72 17.57 8.78
N TYR A 65 -10.48 17.24 7.51
CA TYR A 65 -9.19 17.50 6.85
C TYR A 65 -9.18 18.78 6.00
N PHE A 66 -10.27 19.08 5.31
CA PHE A 66 -10.35 20.15 4.31
C PHE A 66 -11.50 21.14 4.53
N GLY A 67 -12.21 21.04 5.66
CA GLY A 67 -13.30 21.96 6.01
C GLY A 67 -14.41 21.98 4.95
N ASN A 68 -14.85 23.19 4.60
CA ASN A 68 -15.90 23.40 3.60
C ASN A 68 -15.33 23.59 2.17
N ALA A 69 -14.13 23.10 1.88
CA ALA A 69 -13.57 23.17 0.54
C ALA A 69 -14.50 22.47 -0.48
N PRO A 70 -14.85 23.11 -1.61
CA PRO A 70 -15.72 22.51 -2.63
C PRO A 70 -15.02 21.30 -3.25
N LYS A 71 -15.77 20.24 -3.54
CA LYS A 71 -15.21 18.95 -3.99
C LYS A 71 -16.07 18.29 -5.05
N ILE A 72 -15.45 17.50 -5.92
CA ILE A 72 -16.14 16.53 -6.76
C ILE A 72 -16.12 15.19 -6.03
N GLU A 73 -17.31 14.66 -5.71
CA GLU A 73 -17.44 13.32 -5.18
C GLU A 73 -17.27 12.28 -6.29
N LYS A 74 -16.44 11.26 -6.01
CA LYS A 74 -16.15 10.12 -6.88
C LYS A 74 -16.42 8.84 -6.09
N ILE A 75 -17.59 8.29 -6.38
CA ILE A 75 -18.13 7.02 -5.84
C ILE A 75 -18.24 5.94 -6.93
N GLN A 76 -17.52 6.10 -8.05
CA GLN A 76 -17.63 5.23 -9.22
C GLN A 76 -16.56 4.14 -9.20
N ASN A 77 -17.01 2.89 -9.17
CA ASN A 77 -16.16 1.73 -9.34
C ASN A 77 -15.54 1.68 -10.76
N ARG A 78 -14.30 1.17 -10.83
CA ARG A 78 -13.55 0.81 -12.05
C ARG A 78 -13.12 1.92 -13.03
N ALA A 79 -13.78 3.07 -13.10
CA ALA A 79 -13.39 4.14 -14.01
C ALA A 79 -12.17 4.92 -13.49
N SER A 80 -11.02 4.87 -14.19
CA SER A 80 -9.81 5.56 -13.74
C SER A 80 -9.95 7.08 -13.75
N ILE A 81 -9.31 7.73 -12.79
CA ILE A 81 -9.23 9.19 -12.66
C ILE A 81 -7.88 9.63 -13.25
N TYR A 82 -7.94 10.50 -14.26
CA TYR A 82 -6.77 11.15 -14.84
C TYR A 82 -7.00 12.66 -14.89
N ASP A 83 -6.21 13.42 -14.14
CA ASP A 83 -6.25 14.88 -14.16
C ASP A 83 -4.82 15.46 -14.22
N LYS A 84 -4.64 16.40 -15.16
CA LYS A 84 -3.44 17.25 -15.29
C LYS A 84 -3.75 18.73 -15.45
N THR A 85 -5.02 19.12 -15.43
CA THR A 85 -5.45 20.43 -15.97
C THR A 85 -6.56 21.09 -15.17
N CYS A 86 -7.40 20.34 -14.44
CA CYS A 86 -8.45 20.91 -13.64
C CYS A 86 -7.90 21.57 -12.35
N SER A 87 -8.80 22.25 -11.65
CA SER A 87 -8.57 22.80 -10.30
C SER A 87 -9.64 22.26 -9.35
N ASN A 88 -10.01 20.99 -9.56
CA ASN A 88 -11.05 20.33 -8.80
C ASN A 88 -10.41 19.66 -7.60
N ASN A 89 -11.03 19.79 -6.43
CA ASN A 89 -10.72 18.94 -5.29
C ASN A 89 -11.50 17.63 -5.43
N TYR A 90 -10.92 16.52 -4.98
CA TYR A 90 -11.48 15.19 -5.18
C TYR A 90 -11.77 14.51 -3.86
N TYR A 91 -13.01 14.06 -3.67
CA TYR A 91 -13.34 13.11 -2.60
C TYR A 91 -13.66 11.76 -3.23
N ILE A 92 -12.77 10.80 -3.05
CA ILE A 92 -12.84 9.46 -3.62
C ILE A 92 -13.21 8.53 -2.48
N PHE A 93 -14.42 7.97 -2.52
CA PHE A 93 -15.01 7.27 -1.37
C PHE A 93 -15.64 5.94 -1.77
N ASN A 94 -15.31 4.88 -1.04
CA ASN A 94 -15.88 3.54 -1.22
C ASN A 94 -15.78 3.04 -2.68
N CYS A 95 -14.60 3.23 -3.28
CA CYS A 95 -14.32 2.89 -4.68
C CYS A 95 -13.50 1.60 -4.78
N TYR A 96 -13.92 0.70 -5.68
CA TYR A 96 -13.18 -0.50 -6.07
C TYR A 96 -12.62 -0.34 -7.48
N PHE A 97 -11.30 -0.25 -7.59
CA PHE A 97 -10.54 -0.18 -8.84
C PHE A 97 -9.90 -1.54 -9.13
N GLU A 98 -10.05 -2.02 -10.36
CA GLU A 98 -9.70 -3.39 -10.72
C GLU A 98 -9.08 -3.42 -12.11
N ASN A 99 -7.87 -3.98 -12.22
CA ASN A 99 -7.14 -4.13 -13.48
C ASN A 99 -6.98 -2.82 -14.30
N CYS A 100 -6.97 -1.65 -13.63
CA CYS A 100 -6.68 -0.36 -14.27
C CYS A 100 -5.22 -0.34 -14.77
N LYS A 101 -4.95 0.18 -15.97
CA LYS A 101 -3.65 0.05 -16.67
C LYS A 101 -3.12 1.39 -17.20
N ALA A 102 -1.86 1.37 -17.65
CA ALA A 102 -1.08 2.49 -18.20
C ALA A 102 -0.75 3.60 -17.20
N LYS A 103 -1.73 4.14 -16.48
CA LYS A 103 -1.56 5.23 -15.50
C LYS A 103 -2.11 4.88 -14.11
N GLY A 104 -2.24 3.58 -13.82
CA GLY A 104 -2.92 3.11 -12.62
C GLY A 104 -4.41 3.43 -12.65
N ALA A 105 -5.00 3.53 -11.46
CA ALA A 105 -6.40 3.86 -11.25
C ALA A 105 -6.63 5.36 -11.00
N ILE A 106 -5.69 6.03 -10.32
CA ILE A 106 -5.73 7.47 -10.06
C ILE A 106 -4.40 8.07 -10.46
N TYR A 107 -4.45 9.10 -11.30
CA TYR A 107 -3.30 9.91 -11.66
C TYR A 107 -3.72 11.38 -11.60
N ILE A 108 -3.20 12.13 -10.64
CA ILE A 108 -3.45 13.56 -10.45
C ILE A 108 -2.10 14.27 -10.37
N GLU A 109 -1.87 15.26 -11.23
CA GLU A 109 -0.62 16.04 -11.27
C GLU A 109 -0.96 17.49 -11.61
N SER A 110 -0.64 18.44 -10.74
CA SER A 110 -1.07 19.83 -10.94
C SER A 110 -0.20 20.86 -10.21
N ASP A 111 -0.08 22.01 -10.86
CA ASP A 111 0.52 23.22 -10.30
C ASP A 111 -0.48 24.06 -9.48
N LYS A 112 -1.77 23.72 -9.50
CA LYS A 112 -2.85 24.46 -8.84
C LYS A 112 -3.16 23.91 -7.45
N GLU A 113 -3.83 24.72 -6.63
CA GLU A 113 -4.38 24.25 -5.36
C GLU A 113 -5.43 23.17 -5.63
N ILE A 114 -5.11 21.95 -5.23
CA ILE A 114 -5.94 20.75 -5.32
C ILE A 114 -5.80 20.00 -4.00
N VAL A 115 -6.90 19.74 -3.32
CA VAL A 115 -6.92 18.81 -2.19
C VAL A 115 -7.65 17.52 -2.59
N THR A 116 -7.09 16.37 -2.23
CA THR A 116 -7.70 15.06 -2.50
C THR A 116 -7.76 14.23 -1.24
N PHE A 117 -8.92 13.62 -1.01
CA PHE A 117 -9.14 12.63 0.05
C PHE A 117 -9.58 11.32 -0.60
N ALA A 118 -8.82 10.24 -0.39
CA ALA A 118 -9.20 8.88 -0.76
C ALA A 118 -9.56 8.09 0.51
N GLU A 119 -10.79 7.59 0.60
CA GLU A 119 -11.31 6.91 1.77
C GLU A 119 -11.99 5.59 1.40
N GLU A 120 -11.78 4.54 2.22
CA GLU A 120 -12.41 3.22 2.07
C GLU A 120 -12.26 2.65 0.64
N THR A 121 -11.09 2.87 0.03
CA THR A 121 -10.86 2.62 -1.41
C THR A 121 -9.92 1.43 -1.62
N VAL A 122 -10.20 0.58 -2.62
CA VAL A 122 -9.43 -0.63 -2.91
C VAL A 122 -8.89 -0.58 -4.35
N PHE A 123 -7.60 -0.89 -4.50
CA PHE A 123 -6.93 -1.04 -5.79
C PHE A 123 -6.41 -2.47 -5.96
N ASN A 124 -7.03 -3.20 -6.89
CA ASN A 124 -6.79 -4.62 -7.13
C ASN A 124 -6.12 -4.84 -8.51
N HIS A 125 -4.90 -5.38 -8.54
CA HIS A 125 -4.14 -5.67 -9.77
C HIS A 125 -4.00 -4.47 -10.75
N CYS A 126 -3.91 -3.24 -10.22
CA CYS A 126 -3.71 -2.04 -11.04
C CYS A 126 -2.23 -1.89 -11.45
N SER A 127 -1.97 -1.29 -12.61
CA SER A 127 -0.61 -1.00 -13.05
C SER A 127 -0.41 0.29 -13.82
N SER A 128 0.82 0.81 -13.75
CA SER A 128 1.28 1.97 -14.51
C SER A 128 2.62 1.72 -15.18
N THR A 129 2.83 2.29 -16.37
CA THR A 129 4.14 2.41 -17.02
C THR A 129 4.84 3.72 -16.61
N SER A 130 4.67 4.13 -15.36
CA SER A 130 5.20 5.37 -14.79
C SER A 130 5.32 5.22 -13.26
N TYR A 131 5.11 6.29 -12.50
CA TYR A 131 5.10 6.28 -11.03
C TYR A 131 3.72 5.87 -10.49
N GLY A 132 3.68 5.15 -9.36
CA GLY A 132 2.43 4.78 -8.68
C GLY A 132 1.56 3.80 -9.47
N GLY A 133 1.75 2.49 -9.28
CA GLY A 133 1.03 1.46 -10.05
C GLY A 133 -0.48 1.50 -9.90
N SER A 134 -0.99 1.94 -8.75
CA SER A 134 -2.41 2.23 -8.52
C SER A 134 -2.71 3.73 -8.44
N LEU A 135 -1.90 4.50 -7.70
CA LEU A 135 -2.17 5.90 -7.38
C LEU A 135 -0.93 6.77 -7.56
N HIS A 136 -1.02 7.77 -8.42
CA HIS A 136 -0.05 8.84 -8.56
C HIS A 136 -0.69 10.18 -8.15
N TYR A 137 -0.10 10.84 -7.16
CA TYR A 137 -0.43 12.21 -6.79
C TYR A 137 0.83 13.09 -6.80
N GLY A 138 0.99 13.91 -7.83
CA GLY A 138 2.16 14.77 -8.06
C GLY A 138 1.80 16.25 -8.11
N CYS A 139 1.36 16.83 -6.98
CA CYS A 139 0.94 18.23 -6.89
C CYS A 139 1.87 19.03 -5.97
N THR A 140 3.13 19.19 -6.38
CA THR A 140 4.24 19.69 -5.53
C THR A 140 4.22 21.19 -5.24
N LYS A 141 3.40 21.99 -5.95
CA LYS A 141 3.34 23.45 -5.75
C LYS A 141 2.27 23.85 -4.73
N GLU A 142 1.06 23.31 -4.89
CA GLU A 142 -0.13 23.76 -4.15
C GLU A 142 -1.03 22.60 -3.69
N GLY A 143 -0.61 21.34 -3.85
CA GLY A 143 -1.40 20.17 -3.51
C GLY A 143 -1.43 19.81 -2.02
N GLN A 144 -2.47 19.06 -1.63
CA GLN A 144 -2.57 18.33 -0.36
C GLN A 144 -3.27 16.98 -0.59
N PHE A 145 -2.83 15.95 0.11
CA PHE A 145 -3.36 14.60 -0.04
C PHE A 145 -3.61 13.91 1.31
N VAL A 146 -4.74 13.23 1.43
CA VAL A 146 -5.04 12.32 2.53
C VAL A 146 -5.54 11.01 1.92
N GLN A 147 -5.04 9.87 2.39
CA GLN A 147 -5.74 8.60 2.24
C GLN A 147 -6.00 7.95 3.60
N GLN A 148 -7.18 7.35 3.74
CA GLN A 148 -7.60 6.64 4.94
C GLN A 148 -8.26 5.30 4.58
N ARG A 149 -7.91 4.21 5.28
CA ARG A 149 -8.52 2.87 5.09
C ARG A 149 -8.48 2.40 3.63
N THR A 150 -7.32 2.54 3.01
CA THR A 150 -7.11 2.27 1.59
C THR A 150 -6.28 1.00 1.39
N CYS A 151 -6.66 0.14 0.45
CA CYS A 151 -5.94 -1.10 0.14
C CYS A 151 -5.30 -1.08 -1.25
N TYR A 152 -4.05 -1.54 -1.34
CA TYR A 152 -3.31 -1.78 -2.57
C TYR A 152 -2.90 -3.25 -2.61
N TYR A 153 -3.40 -4.00 -3.60
CA TYR A 153 -3.11 -5.42 -3.76
C TYR A 153 -2.56 -5.72 -5.16
N LYS A 154 -1.36 -6.30 -5.22
CA LYS A 154 -0.66 -6.67 -6.47
C LYS A 154 -0.55 -5.51 -7.48
N SER A 155 -0.30 -4.32 -6.98
CA SER A 155 -0.02 -3.15 -7.81
C SER A 155 1.39 -3.25 -8.42
N ILE A 156 1.58 -2.81 -9.66
CA ILE A 156 2.85 -2.89 -10.38
C ILE A 156 3.17 -1.56 -11.09
N SER A 157 4.40 -1.06 -10.98
CA SER A 157 4.87 0.09 -11.75
C SER A 157 6.37 0.05 -12.06
N GLU A 158 6.85 0.99 -12.87
CA GLU A 158 8.28 1.15 -13.16
C GLU A 158 9.05 1.83 -12.02
N ASN A 159 8.36 2.53 -11.12
CA ASN A 159 8.93 3.13 -9.91
C ASN A 159 8.22 2.60 -8.65
N GLU A 160 7.30 3.37 -8.06
CA GLU A 160 6.57 2.99 -6.85
C GLU A 160 5.42 2.04 -7.23
N MET A 161 5.51 0.80 -6.74
CA MET A 161 4.61 -0.29 -7.14
C MET A 161 3.15 0.00 -6.80
N ALA A 162 2.87 0.54 -5.61
CA ALA A 162 1.52 0.82 -5.13
C ALA A 162 1.11 2.27 -5.39
N PHE A 163 1.72 3.22 -4.68
CA PHE A 163 1.36 4.62 -4.77
C PHE A 163 2.51 5.58 -4.53
N ILE A 164 2.34 6.81 -5.00
CA ILE A 164 3.22 7.92 -4.68
C ILE A 164 2.41 9.19 -4.35
N HIS A 165 2.79 9.89 -3.27
CA HIS A 165 2.32 11.25 -3.00
C HIS A 165 3.49 12.24 -2.95
N PHE A 166 3.43 13.28 -3.75
CA PHE A 166 4.21 14.50 -3.56
C PHE A 166 3.29 15.71 -3.52
N VAL A 167 3.29 16.41 -2.39
CA VAL A 167 2.43 17.57 -2.11
C VAL A 167 3.26 18.86 -2.01
N LYS A 168 2.60 20.00 -1.74
CA LYS A 168 3.28 21.27 -1.43
C LYS A 168 4.23 21.13 -0.24
N SER A 169 5.46 21.63 -0.40
CA SER A 169 6.45 21.77 0.69
C SER A 169 6.04 22.88 1.69
N SER A 170 5.11 22.56 2.58
CA SER A 170 4.62 23.44 3.64
C SER A 170 4.10 22.61 4.82
N SER A 171 4.37 23.06 6.05
CA SER A 171 3.81 22.42 7.26
C SER A 171 2.31 22.59 7.45
N SER A 172 1.63 23.28 6.52
CA SER A 172 0.18 23.35 6.44
C SER A 172 -0.42 22.36 5.44
N SER A 173 0.40 21.71 4.61
CA SER A 173 -0.03 20.91 3.47
C SER A 173 -0.06 19.44 3.84
N LYS A 174 -1.26 18.90 4.03
CA LYS A 174 -1.47 17.52 4.51
C LYS A 174 -0.93 16.50 3.50
N ASN A 175 -0.22 15.50 4.00
CA ASN A 175 0.25 14.34 3.24
C ASN A 175 0.11 13.06 4.08
N TYR A 176 -1.14 12.65 4.30
CA TYR A 176 -1.47 11.64 5.30
C TYR A 176 -1.77 10.28 4.65
N ALA A 177 -1.25 9.20 5.23
CA ALA A 177 -1.60 7.82 4.94
C ALA A 177 -1.95 7.12 6.25
N ILE A 178 -3.24 6.82 6.42
CA ILE A 178 -3.80 6.31 7.68
C ILE A 178 -4.53 4.98 7.41
N GLU A 179 -4.25 3.93 8.16
CA GLU A 179 -4.91 2.62 8.01
C GLU A 179 -4.79 2.04 6.58
N VAL A 180 -3.68 2.34 5.90
CA VAL A 180 -3.38 1.89 4.53
C VAL A 180 -2.71 0.53 4.56
N SER A 181 -3.17 -0.37 3.70
CA SER A 181 -2.56 -1.69 3.49
C SER A 181 -1.97 -1.81 2.09
N VAL A 182 -0.71 -2.25 1.99
CA VAL A 182 0.00 -2.49 0.72
C VAL A 182 0.54 -3.91 0.72
N ILE A 183 -0.03 -4.76 -0.12
CA ILE A 183 0.12 -6.22 -0.02
C ILE A 183 0.46 -6.84 -1.38
N ASN A 184 1.54 -7.64 -1.42
CA ASN A 184 2.00 -8.37 -2.60
C ASN A 184 2.26 -7.47 -3.84
N CYS A 185 2.59 -6.19 -3.65
CA CYS A 185 2.86 -5.26 -4.74
C CYS A 185 4.27 -5.50 -5.32
N GLY A 186 4.38 -5.29 -6.64
CA GLY A 186 5.57 -5.53 -7.44
C GLY A 186 5.75 -6.99 -7.88
N GLU A 187 6.36 -7.17 -9.05
CA GLU A 187 6.47 -8.47 -9.71
C GLU A 187 7.58 -9.36 -9.10
N ASN A 188 8.72 -8.75 -8.79
CA ASN A 188 9.91 -9.42 -8.25
C ASN A 188 10.91 -8.37 -7.72
N GLU A 189 11.89 -8.87 -6.99
CA GLU A 189 12.92 -8.13 -6.26
C GLU A 189 13.95 -7.42 -7.17
N GLY A 190 13.84 -7.56 -8.51
CA GLY A 190 14.69 -6.92 -9.50
C GLY A 190 14.01 -5.81 -10.31
N LYS A 191 12.71 -5.55 -10.10
CA LYS A 191 11.93 -4.55 -10.83
C LYS A 191 11.41 -3.43 -9.93
N GLY A 192 11.18 -2.26 -10.54
CA GLY A 192 10.65 -1.05 -9.89
C GLY A 192 11.55 -0.45 -8.81
N SER A 193 11.28 0.80 -8.45
CA SER A 193 12.13 1.61 -7.56
C SER A 193 11.69 1.60 -6.10
N GLY A 194 10.44 1.26 -5.79
CA GLY A 194 9.94 1.26 -4.40
C GLY A 194 8.58 0.62 -4.26
N THR A 195 8.17 0.28 -3.04
CA THR A 195 6.79 -0.18 -2.80
C THR A 195 5.82 1.00 -2.80
N LEU A 196 6.15 2.07 -2.07
CA LEU A 196 5.40 3.31 -2.00
C LEU A 196 6.31 4.50 -1.67
N GLY A 197 5.92 5.69 -2.09
CA GLY A 197 6.64 6.95 -1.83
C GLY A 197 5.74 8.04 -1.26
N ILE A 198 6.20 8.74 -0.22
CA ILE A 198 5.52 9.91 0.33
C ILE A 198 6.54 11.02 0.56
N GLY A 199 6.31 12.20 -0.01
CA GLY A 199 7.23 13.31 0.16
C GLY A 199 6.59 14.69 0.22
N SER A 200 7.28 15.57 0.96
CA SER A 200 6.88 16.94 1.27
C SER A 200 5.61 17.03 2.11
N GLY A 201 5.41 18.20 2.71
CA GLY A 201 4.23 18.54 3.50
C GLY A 201 4.32 18.10 4.96
N ASP A 202 3.16 18.10 5.60
CA ASP A 202 2.91 17.51 6.92
C ASP A 202 2.63 16.01 6.74
N ILE A 203 3.60 15.16 7.10
CA ILE A 203 3.57 13.72 6.83
C ILE A 203 3.14 12.95 8.08
N HIS A 204 2.00 12.28 7.95
CA HIS A 204 1.47 11.31 8.91
C HIS A 204 1.36 9.94 8.26
N PHE A 205 1.98 8.93 8.86
CA PHE A 205 1.95 7.55 8.40
C PHE A 205 1.53 6.64 9.56
N ASP A 206 0.22 6.57 9.81
CA ASP A 206 -0.33 6.00 11.04
C ASP A 206 -1.13 4.71 10.78
N ASN A 207 -0.88 3.65 11.57
CA ASN A 207 -1.62 2.37 11.53
C ASN A 207 -1.56 1.60 10.19
N ASN A 208 -0.45 1.68 9.45
CA ASN A 208 -0.34 1.11 8.11
C ASN A 208 0.25 -0.32 8.10
N ASN A 209 -0.11 -1.14 7.11
CA ASN A 209 0.39 -2.50 6.96
C ASN A 209 1.00 -2.76 5.57
N ILE A 210 2.33 -2.83 5.51
CA ILE A 210 3.12 -2.99 4.30
C ILE A 210 3.75 -4.39 4.30
N THR A 211 3.19 -5.33 3.53
CA THR A 211 3.52 -6.75 3.66
C THR A 211 3.71 -7.48 2.33
N ASN A 212 4.70 -8.39 2.27
CA ASN A 212 4.98 -9.26 1.12
C ASN A 212 5.31 -8.53 -0.21
N ASN A 213 5.74 -7.28 -0.15
CA ASN A 213 6.05 -6.51 -1.35
C ASN A 213 7.43 -6.85 -1.92
N LYS A 214 7.61 -6.65 -3.23
CA LYS A 214 8.82 -7.02 -3.97
C LYS A 214 9.22 -5.95 -4.98
N CYS A 215 10.36 -5.32 -4.78
CA CYS A 215 10.94 -4.38 -5.75
C CYS A 215 12.45 -4.24 -5.60
N ARG A 216 13.10 -3.52 -6.51
CA ARG A 216 14.58 -3.41 -6.55
C ARG A 216 15.14 -2.60 -5.39
N LEU A 217 14.53 -1.46 -5.07
CA LEU A 217 14.89 -0.60 -3.94
C LEU A 217 13.61 -0.33 -3.13
N TYR A 218 13.75 0.25 -1.93
CA TYR A 218 12.69 0.78 -1.06
C TYR A 218 11.49 -0.17 -0.90
N SER A 219 11.76 -1.46 -0.66
CA SER A 219 10.74 -2.53 -0.55
C SER A 219 9.75 -2.35 0.59
N SER A 220 10.09 -1.57 1.61
CA SER A 220 9.18 -1.19 2.67
C SER A 220 8.60 0.20 2.41
N ILE A 221 9.43 1.24 2.40
CA ILE A 221 8.94 2.62 2.31
C ILE A 221 10.03 3.61 1.86
N HIS A 222 9.61 4.62 1.08
CA HIS A 222 10.43 5.79 0.76
C HIS A 222 9.76 7.08 1.26
N ILE A 223 10.42 7.81 2.16
CA ILE A 223 9.94 9.09 2.69
C ILE A 223 10.93 10.23 2.45
N GLN A 224 10.40 11.36 1.97
CA GLN A 224 11.12 12.61 1.80
C GLN A 224 10.52 13.75 2.64
N LEU A 225 11.22 14.25 3.65
CA LEU A 225 10.83 15.47 4.35
C LEU A 225 11.15 16.71 3.52
N ASP A 226 10.15 17.56 3.37
CA ASP A 226 10.30 18.96 2.99
C ASP A 226 9.07 19.74 3.50
N GLY A 227 9.26 20.92 4.09
CA GLY A 227 8.17 21.65 4.77
C GLY A 227 8.07 21.38 6.28
N SER A 228 7.92 20.11 6.72
CA SER A 228 7.78 19.73 8.16
C SER A 228 8.61 18.50 8.57
N SER A 229 8.73 18.28 9.88
CA SER A 229 9.06 16.96 10.46
C SER A 229 7.93 15.97 10.21
N GLY A 230 8.22 14.65 10.20
CA GLY A 230 7.22 13.62 9.91
C GLY A 230 7.07 12.58 11.01
N THR A 231 5.87 12.01 11.10
CA THR A 231 5.48 11.05 12.15
C THR A 231 4.99 9.74 11.53
N TYR A 232 5.47 8.61 12.05
CA TYR A 232 5.19 7.26 11.53
C TYR A 232 4.87 6.34 12.72
N ASN A 233 3.58 6.13 13.00
CA ASN A 233 3.16 5.37 14.18
C ASN A 233 2.47 4.05 13.83
N PHE A 234 2.57 3.08 14.75
CA PHE A 234 1.76 1.85 14.73
C PHE A 234 1.79 1.13 13.38
N SER A 235 2.92 1.12 12.66
CA SER A 235 2.97 0.60 11.29
C SER A 235 3.75 -0.72 11.20
N ASN A 236 3.27 -1.66 10.40
CA ASN A 236 3.87 -2.96 10.18
C ASN A 236 4.55 -3.04 8.81
N PHE A 237 5.82 -3.43 8.79
CA PHE A 237 6.64 -3.71 7.63
C PHE A 237 7.10 -5.16 7.72
N ARG A 238 6.43 -6.06 6.99
CA ARG A 238 6.63 -7.50 7.14
C ARG A 238 6.93 -8.21 5.84
N GLU A 239 7.94 -9.07 5.83
CA GLU A 239 8.25 -9.97 4.70
C GLU A 239 8.45 -9.24 3.35
N ASN A 240 8.82 -7.95 3.36
CA ASN A 240 9.14 -7.21 2.14
C ASN A 240 10.54 -7.56 1.65
N ASN A 241 10.72 -7.75 0.34
CA ASN A 241 11.95 -8.30 -0.25
C ASN A 241 12.51 -7.42 -1.38
N GLN A 242 13.84 -7.34 -1.46
CA GLN A 242 14.57 -6.62 -2.51
C GLN A 242 15.94 -7.22 -2.80
N THR A 243 16.50 -6.91 -3.97
CA THR A 243 17.89 -7.23 -4.33
C THR A 243 18.83 -6.03 -4.37
N GLY A 244 18.32 -4.79 -4.43
CA GLY A 244 19.10 -3.56 -4.33
C GLY A 244 19.09 -2.94 -2.92
N SER A 245 19.67 -1.75 -2.79
CA SER A 245 20.23 -1.21 -1.55
C SER A 245 19.31 -1.11 -0.32
N ILE A 246 18.39 -0.14 -0.27
CA ILE A 246 17.74 0.32 0.98
C ILE A 246 16.28 -0.13 1.06
N SER A 247 15.77 -0.65 2.19
CA SER A 247 14.35 -1.08 2.31
C SER A 247 13.43 -0.01 2.90
N LEU A 248 13.80 0.58 4.05
CA LEU A 248 13.17 1.76 4.64
C LEU A 248 14.12 2.95 4.45
N TYR A 249 13.72 3.91 3.61
CA TYR A 249 14.53 5.09 3.30
C TYR A 249 13.86 6.38 3.79
N PHE A 250 14.57 7.10 4.65
CA PHE A 250 14.12 8.35 5.26
C PHE A 250 15.13 9.48 4.98
N HIS A 251 14.76 10.46 4.16
CA HIS A 251 15.62 11.60 3.83
C HIS A 251 14.90 12.94 3.83
N TYR A 252 15.67 14.03 3.65
CA TYR A 252 15.16 15.40 3.53
C TYR A 252 15.72 16.10 2.29
N LEU A 253 15.06 17.18 1.83
CA LEU A 253 15.59 18.04 0.76
C LEU A 253 16.28 19.30 1.28
N THR A 254 15.56 20.19 1.98
CA THR A 254 16.03 21.57 2.18
C THR A 254 16.35 21.96 3.63
N ARG A 255 15.85 21.22 4.62
CA ARG A 255 15.94 21.58 6.04
C ARG A 255 16.26 20.38 6.92
N LYS A 256 17.01 20.59 8.00
CA LYS A 256 17.28 19.59 9.05
C LYS A 256 16.02 19.29 9.86
N GLN A 257 15.10 18.55 9.25
CA GLN A 257 13.86 18.09 9.86
C GLN A 257 14.10 16.76 10.59
N THR A 258 13.10 16.30 11.35
CA THR A 258 13.20 15.08 12.15
C THR A 258 12.12 14.08 11.77
N HIS A 259 12.48 12.81 11.68
CA HIS A 259 11.52 11.70 11.66
C HIS A 259 11.30 11.17 13.07
N THR A 260 10.05 10.88 13.42
CA THR A 260 9.68 10.15 14.64
C THR A 260 8.92 8.89 14.25
N VAL A 261 9.55 7.73 14.44
CA VAL A 261 9.02 6.41 14.09
C VAL A 261 8.72 5.64 15.38
N SER A 262 7.45 5.50 15.74
CA SER A 262 7.06 4.95 17.04
C SER A 262 6.15 3.72 16.88
N TYR A 263 6.27 2.74 17.77
CA TYR A 263 5.36 1.57 17.82
C TYR A 263 5.29 0.76 16.51
N CYS A 264 6.38 0.69 15.73
CA CYS A 264 6.41 0.00 14.44
C CYS A 264 6.96 -1.43 14.53
N ASN A 265 6.43 -2.32 13.70
CA ASN A 265 6.92 -3.68 13.54
C ASN A 265 7.72 -3.79 12.23
N VAL A 266 8.98 -4.22 12.30
CA VAL A 266 9.85 -4.46 11.14
C VAL A 266 10.33 -5.91 11.23
N ILE A 267 9.64 -6.81 10.53
CA ILE A 267 9.75 -8.27 10.77
C ILE A 267 9.99 -9.02 9.46
N GLU A 268 11.00 -9.91 9.44
CA GLU A 268 11.27 -10.85 8.33
C GLU A 268 11.51 -10.22 6.94
N ASN A 269 11.82 -8.91 6.88
CA ASN A 269 12.17 -8.22 5.63
C ASN A 269 13.56 -8.63 5.15
N LYS A 270 13.76 -8.68 3.83
CA LYS A 270 15.00 -9.20 3.21
C LYS A 270 15.54 -8.23 2.18
N CYS A 271 16.66 -7.61 2.53
CA CYS A 271 17.58 -7.01 1.56
C CYS A 271 18.51 -8.10 1.00
N GLY A 272 19.28 -7.74 -0.03
CA GLY A 272 20.41 -8.54 -0.50
C GLY A 272 21.54 -8.63 0.54
N LYS A 273 22.69 -9.16 0.11
CA LYS A 273 23.86 -9.40 0.99
C LYS A 273 25.18 -8.75 0.53
N ASP A 274 25.16 -7.99 -0.56
CA ASP A 274 26.31 -7.16 -0.96
C ASP A 274 26.46 -5.90 -0.07
N ASN A 275 27.42 -5.03 -0.41
CA ASN A 275 27.85 -3.94 0.45
C ASN A 275 26.88 -2.75 0.54
N GLU A 276 25.87 -2.66 -0.32
CA GLU A 276 24.92 -1.53 -0.34
C GLU A 276 23.61 -1.83 0.41
N GLN A 277 23.51 -2.99 1.06
CA GLN A 277 22.24 -3.60 1.47
C GLN A 277 21.83 -3.21 2.89
N VAL A 278 20.87 -2.29 3.01
CA VAL A 278 20.49 -1.66 4.28
C VAL A 278 19.00 -1.81 4.54
N LEU A 279 18.64 -2.34 5.72
CA LEU A 279 17.23 -2.39 6.13
C LEU A 279 16.70 -0.98 6.39
N PHE A 280 17.32 -0.23 7.31
CA PHE A 280 16.89 1.10 7.74
C PHE A 280 18.00 2.14 7.48
N TYR A 281 17.74 3.07 6.56
CA TYR A 281 18.72 4.09 6.14
C TYR A 281 18.17 5.51 6.31
N ILE A 282 18.98 6.37 6.93
CA ILE A 282 18.61 7.77 7.21
C ILE A 282 19.60 8.78 6.61
N LEU A 283 19.07 9.92 6.14
CA LEU A 283 19.85 11.14 5.87
C LEU A 283 19.64 12.25 6.91
N CYS A 284 18.63 12.18 7.77
CA CYS A 284 18.31 13.20 8.80
C CYS A 284 18.17 12.58 10.20
N THR A 285 18.20 13.44 11.21
CA THR A 285 17.84 13.10 12.60
C THR A 285 16.55 12.30 12.63
N THR A 286 16.63 11.08 13.16
CA THR A 286 15.55 10.12 13.21
C THR A 286 15.50 9.49 14.59
N ASN A 287 14.36 9.64 15.26
CA ASN A 287 14.07 8.99 16.53
C ASN A 287 13.16 7.80 16.25
N VAL A 288 13.52 6.64 16.81
CA VAL A 288 12.77 5.40 16.70
C VAL A 288 12.47 4.92 18.12
N ASP A 289 11.20 4.67 18.45
CA ASP A 289 10.82 4.20 19.78
C ASP A 289 9.74 3.11 19.79
N HIS A 290 9.76 2.25 20.82
CA HIS A 290 8.81 1.14 21.00
C HIS A 290 8.63 0.22 19.77
N CYS A 291 9.66 0.11 18.93
CA CYS A 291 9.63 -0.68 17.69
C CYS A 291 10.17 -2.10 17.87
N ILE A 292 9.83 -3.00 16.95
CA ILE A 292 10.37 -4.36 16.87
C ILE A 292 11.19 -4.52 15.59
N PHE A 293 12.45 -4.93 15.72
CA PHE A 293 13.29 -5.38 14.61
C PHE A 293 13.67 -6.84 14.81
N LEU A 294 13.01 -7.75 14.08
CA LEU A 294 13.08 -9.20 14.30
C LEU A 294 13.19 -9.99 12.98
N ASN A 295 14.10 -10.98 12.92
CA ASN A 295 14.29 -11.91 11.80
C ASN A 295 14.58 -11.24 10.44
N ASN A 296 15.00 -9.98 10.41
CA ASN A 296 15.32 -9.28 9.16
C ASN A 296 16.69 -9.74 8.61
N ILE A 297 16.86 -9.62 7.30
CA ILE A 297 18.11 -9.97 6.61
C ILE A 297 18.59 -8.74 5.83
N ALA A 298 19.77 -8.22 6.18
CA ALA A 298 20.47 -7.16 5.46
C ALA A 298 21.97 -7.25 5.75
N LYS A 299 22.80 -6.54 4.97
CA LYS A 299 24.23 -6.36 5.29
C LYS A 299 24.39 -5.45 6.51
N TYR A 300 23.60 -4.38 6.56
CA TYR A 300 23.47 -3.47 7.70
C TYR A 300 21.99 -3.31 8.06
N MET A 301 21.63 -3.53 9.33
CA MET A 301 20.25 -3.26 9.78
C MET A 301 19.99 -1.76 9.89
N PHE A 302 21.01 -1.00 10.33
CA PHE A 302 20.89 0.43 10.57
C PHE A 302 22.10 1.17 9.99
N GLN A 303 21.85 2.21 9.20
CA GLN A 303 22.89 3.08 8.65
C GLN A 303 22.41 4.53 8.54
N LYS A 304 23.34 5.47 8.77
CA LYS A 304 23.20 6.87 8.34
C LYS A 304 24.26 7.19 7.29
N TYR A 305 24.09 8.31 6.60
CA TYR A 305 25.09 8.80 5.65
C TYR A 305 25.48 10.27 5.85
N ALA A 306 24.54 11.16 6.22
CA ALA A 306 24.90 12.54 6.55
C ALA A 306 25.62 12.63 7.91
N GLU A 307 26.78 13.32 7.96
CA GLU A 307 27.61 13.42 9.16
C GLU A 307 26.87 14.00 10.38
N ASP A 308 26.00 14.97 10.13
CA ASP A 308 25.22 15.71 11.12
C ASP A 308 23.86 15.08 11.48
N SER A 309 23.47 14.00 10.79
CA SER A 309 22.28 13.22 11.13
C SER A 309 22.52 12.29 12.33
N THR A 310 21.48 11.94 13.06
CA THR A 310 21.54 10.99 14.18
C THR A 310 20.42 9.96 14.06
N LEU A 311 20.70 8.69 14.35
CA LEU A 311 19.69 7.65 14.50
C LEU A 311 19.67 7.21 15.97
N THR A 312 18.59 7.53 16.67
CA THR A 312 18.37 7.12 18.06
C THR A 312 17.28 6.06 18.08
N ILE A 313 17.59 4.86 18.56
CA ILE A 313 16.63 3.76 18.75
C ILE A 313 16.47 3.55 20.25
N SER A 314 15.27 3.77 20.76
CA SER A 314 14.96 3.74 22.20
C SER A 314 13.78 2.83 22.55
N GLU A 315 13.77 2.23 23.75
CA GLU A 315 12.62 1.48 24.27
C GLU A 315 12.10 0.35 23.33
N SER A 316 12.97 -0.10 22.43
CA SER A 316 12.65 -0.96 21.28
C SER A 316 13.29 -2.34 21.44
N TYR A 317 12.75 -3.34 20.75
CA TYR A 317 13.41 -4.63 20.59
C TYR A 317 14.23 -4.66 19.29
N VAL A 318 15.49 -5.08 19.38
CA VAL A 318 16.38 -5.27 18.23
C VAL A 318 17.08 -6.62 18.38
N GLU A 319 16.91 -7.50 17.39
CA GLU A 319 17.52 -8.84 17.42
C GLU A 319 19.05 -8.75 17.50
N SER A 320 19.67 -9.61 18.32
CA SER A 320 21.09 -9.55 18.69
C SER A 320 22.09 -9.78 17.54
N ASN A 321 21.63 -10.31 16.40
CA ASN A 321 22.40 -10.45 15.17
C ASN A 321 22.46 -9.15 14.32
N SER A 322 21.78 -8.08 14.74
CA SER A 322 21.65 -6.84 13.98
C SER A 322 22.98 -6.10 13.82
N THR A 323 23.41 -5.94 12.56
CA THR A 323 24.64 -5.21 12.20
C THR A 323 24.40 -3.70 12.03
N LYS A 324 25.42 -2.89 12.33
CA LYS A 324 25.41 -1.44 12.13
C LYS A 324 26.35 -1.08 10.98
N GLY A 325 25.95 -0.18 10.09
CA GLY A 325 26.78 0.33 8.99
C GLY A 325 27.67 1.52 9.38
N SER A 326 27.40 2.17 10.52
CA SER A 326 28.19 3.29 11.04
C SER A 326 28.18 3.31 12.57
N GLU A 327 29.20 3.91 13.18
CA GLU A 327 29.37 4.01 14.65
C GLU A 327 28.33 4.90 15.36
N SER A 328 27.53 5.61 14.59
CA SER A 328 26.68 6.73 15.06
C SER A 328 25.21 6.39 15.32
N VAL A 329 24.87 5.09 15.34
CA VAL A 329 23.53 4.62 15.71
C VAL A 329 23.48 4.42 17.23
N ILE A 330 22.71 5.29 17.90
CA ILE A 330 22.56 5.35 19.35
C ILE A 330 21.42 4.40 19.75
N PHE A 331 21.67 3.56 20.76
CA PHE A 331 20.68 2.63 21.31
C PHE A 331 20.50 2.93 22.80
N ASN A 332 19.27 3.25 23.21
CA ASN A 332 18.93 3.64 24.58
C ASN A 332 17.85 2.70 25.13
N ASN A 333 18.02 2.14 26.33
CA ASN A 333 16.99 1.32 27.00
C ASN A 333 16.36 0.25 26.09
N LEU A 334 17.18 -0.54 25.37
CA LEU A 334 16.64 -1.63 24.56
C LEU A 334 15.93 -2.66 25.44
N ARG A 335 14.89 -3.28 24.86
CA ARG A 335 14.11 -4.33 25.50
C ARG A 335 14.73 -5.69 25.17
N ASP A 336 14.87 -6.53 26.18
CA ASP A 336 15.44 -7.89 26.05
C ASP A 336 14.48 -8.88 25.37
N ASN A 337 13.20 -8.54 25.26
CA ASN A 337 12.17 -9.35 24.62
C ASN A 337 11.32 -8.55 23.62
N TYR A 338 10.74 -9.26 22.65
CA TYR A 338 9.74 -8.73 21.72
C TYR A 338 8.31 -8.90 22.26
N ASP A 339 8.15 -9.09 23.57
CA ASP A 339 6.85 -9.31 24.21
C ASP A 339 6.08 -8.00 24.35
N PHE A 340 5.51 -7.56 23.23
CA PHE A 340 4.49 -6.53 23.15
C PHE A 340 3.09 -7.17 23.07
N ASN A 341 2.89 -8.38 23.63
CA ASN A 341 1.83 -9.35 23.27
C ASN A 341 0.36 -8.88 23.44
N ASN A 342 0.09 -7.66 23.92
CA ASN A 342 -1.27 -7.13 24.07
C ASN A 342 -1.57 -5.81 23.32
N ASN A 343 -0.61 -5.18 22.63
CA ASN A 343 -0.79 -3.83 22.07
C ASN A 343 -0.93 -3.73 20.53
N PHE A 344 -0.70 -4.82 19.78
CA PHE A 344 -0.59 -4.77 18.30
C PHE A 344 -1.57 -5.70 17.55
N SER A 345 -2.66 -6.14 18.18
CA SER A 345 -3.63 -7.09 17.62
C SER A 345 -4.62 -6.52 16.58
N HIS A 346 -4.45 -5.27 16.14
CA HIS A 346 -5.47 -4.52 15.38
C HIS A 346 -5.02 -4.08 13.97
N PHE A 347 -4.44 -4.99 13.18
CA PHE A 347 -4.19 -4.76 11.75
C PHE A 347 -5.22 -5.45 10.87
N HIS A 348 -6.14 -4.67 10.31
CA HIS A 348 -7.25 -5.13 9.46
C HIS A 348 -6.80 -5.53 8.04
N THR A 349 -5.89 -6.50 7.94
CA THR A 349 -5.55 -7.16 6.66
C THR A 349 -6.77 -7.78 5.98
N GLU A 350 -7.77 -8.20 6.77
CA GLU A 350 -9.05 -8.77 6.33
C GLU A 350 -9.78 -7.87 5.30
N ASN A 351 -9.71 -6.54 5.45
CA ASN A 351 -10.39 -5.60 4.57
C ASN A 351 -9.81 -5.57 3.14
N CYS A 352 -8.54 -5.95 2.95
CA CYS A 352 -7.94 -6.05 1.62
C CYS A 352 -8.45 -7.22 0.79
N TYR A 353 -9.04 -8.24 1.42
CA TYR A 353 -9.49 -9.47 0.75
C TYR A 353 -11.00 -9.49 0.49
N LEU A 354 -11.71 -8.41 0.82
CA LEU A 354 -13.14 -8.25 0.53
C LEU A 354 -13.38 -8.13 -0.98
N GLN A 355 -13.64 -9.27 -1.63
CA GLN A 355 -14.15 -9.30 -3.00
C GLN A 355 -15.46 -8.47 -3.09
N PRO A 356 -15.74 -7.79 -4.22
CA PRO A 356 -16.94 -6.96 -4.38
C PRO A 356 -18.25 -7.71 -4.09
N GLU A 357 -18.29 -9.01 -4.35
CA GLU A 357 -19.46 -9.87 -4.09
C GLU A 357 -19.79 -10.02 -2.59
N ASN A 358 -18.78 -9.86 -1.72
CA ASN A 358 -18.93 -9.82 -0.26
C ASN A 358 -19.07 -8.39 0.28
N GLN A 359 -18.82 -7.36 -0.55
CA GLN A 359 -19.01 -5.96 -0.17
C GLN A 359 -20.49 -5.55 -0.29
N ILE A 360 -21.24 -5.95 0.73
CA ILE A 360 -22.46 -5.31 1.21
C ILE A 360 -23.55 -5.13 0.13
N THR A 361 -24.39 -6.15 -0.03
CA THR A 361 -25.80 -5.87 -0.36
C THR A 361 -26.42 -5.08 0.79
N PHE A 362 -26.33 -3.75 0.72
CA PHE A 362 -27.14 -2.87 1.57
C PHE A 362 -28.61 -3.12 1.17
N LYS A 363 -29.25 -4.09 1.84
CA LYS A 363 -30.70 -4.11 1.96
C LYS A 363 -31.08 -2.81 2.67
N ILE A 364 -31.41 -1.80 1.88
CA ILE A 364 -32.13 -0.62 2.34
C ILE A 364 -33.51 -1.13 2.77
N THR A 365 -33.60 -1.61 4.01
CA THR A 365 -34.85 -2.00 4.65
C THR A 365 -35.63 -0.71 4.85
N ASN A 366 -36.47 -0.38 3.87
CA ASN A 366 -37.15 0.88 3.76
C ASN A 366 -38.33 0.96 4.76
N HIS A 367 -38.00 0.96 6.05
CA HIS A 367 -38.92 1.02 7.17
C HIS A 367 -39.44 2.46 7.38
N ARG A 368 -40.19 2.95 6.39
CA ARG A 368 -41.08 4.11 6.53
C ARG A 368 -42.44 3.82 5.91
N SER A 369 -43.26 3.10 6.66
CA SER A 369 -44.70 3.06 6.47
C SER A 369 -45.31 4.43 6.79
N PHE A 370 -45.41 5.29 5.78
CA PHE A 370 -46.16 6.55 5.89
C PHE A 370 -47.66 6.29 6.02
N ASN A 371 -48.15 6.32 7.26
CA ASN A 371 -49.59 6.35 7.53
C ASN A 371 -50.17 7.72 7.17
N LEU A 372 -50.63 7.87 5.92
CA LEU A 372 -51.27 9.08 5.43
C LEU A 372 -52.69 9.22 6.02
N LYS A 373 -52.81 9.88 7.17
CA LYS A 373 -54.12 10.25 7.75
C LYS A 373 -54.76 11.37 6.90
N VAL A 374 -55.58 10.98 5.93
CA VAL A 374 -56.44 11.91 5.18
C VAL A 374 -57.50 12.47 6.11
N HIS A 375 -57.36 13.72 6.54
CA HIS A 375 -58.43 14.47 7.18
C HIS A 375 -59.38 15.04 6.11
N ARG A 376 -60.52 14.36 5.90
CA ARG A 376 -61.69 15.00 5.30
C ARG A 376 -62.20 16.07 6.26
N ARG A 377 -62.01 17.35 5.92
CA ARG A 377 -62.85 18.42 6.46
C ARG A 377 -64.29 18.22 5.95
N ARG A 378 -65.25 18.39 6.84
CA ARG A 378 -66.62 18.79 6.48
C ARG A 378 -66.70 20.31 6.59
#